data_AF-A0A2N0P814-F1
#
_entry.id   AF-A0A2N0P814-F1
#
_cell.length_a   1.000
_cell.length_b   1.000
_cell.length_c   1.000
_cell.angle_alpha   90.00
_cell.angle_beta   90.00
_cell.angle_gamma   90.00
#
_symmetry.space_group_name_H-M   'P 1'
#
loop_
_entity.id
_entity.type
_entity.pdbx_description
1 polymer ?
#
loop_
_entity_poly.entity_id
_entity_poly.type
_entity_poly.pdbx_seq_one_letter_code
_entity_poly.pdbx_strand_id
1 'polypeptide(L)'
;MGIINAIPDVTKFSPDKNTVVVFEDLCAESKKIQDRIVPYFISGRHQGVSSIYVSQKYTQTPKIIRENISHLALFRGSGSREDICRIVRQYTDDPKKASKILDKHLRDRNFVVFDFTKATDDPLAIRLGWDIHLKLDR
;
A
#
# COMPACT_ATOMS: atom_id res chain seq x y z
N MET A 1 -5.32 4.85 28.67
CA MET A 1 -6.40 4.90 27.64
C MET A 1 -5.89 4.11 26.44
N GLY A 2 -6.52 2.98 26.11
CA GLY A 2 -5.98 2.08 25.07
C GLY A 2 -6.09 2.65 23.66
N ILE A 3 -5.19 2.23 22.75
CA ILE A 3 -5.13 2.65 21.33
C ILE A 3 -6.50 2.57 20.64
N ILE A 4 -7.31 1.58 21.00
CA ILE A 4 -8.64 1.41 20.41
C ILE A 4 -9.56 2.62 20.58
N ASN A 5 -9.46 3.35 21.70
CA ASN A 5 -10.29 4.53 21.94
C ASN A 5 -9.76 5.77 21.19
N ALA A 6 -8.54 5.70 20.66
CA ALA A 6 -7.94 6.76 19.86
C ALA A 6 -8.28 6.65 18.37
N ILE A 7 -8.79 5.50 17.90
CA ILE A 7 -9.23 5.32 16.51
C ILE A 7 -10.74 5.59 16.41
N PRO A 8 -11.16 6.76 15.90
CA PRO A 8 -12.57 7.10 15.78
C PRO A 8 -13.30 6.13 14.86
N ASP A 9 -14.62 6.17 14.90
CA ASP A 9 -15.41 5.48 13.89
C ASP A 9 -15.30 6.23 12.57
N VAL A 10 -15.09 5.54 11.45
CA VAL A 10 -14.99 6.18 10.13
C VAL A 10 -16.26 6.96 9.77
N THR A 11 -17.42 6.52 10.28
CA THR A 11 -18.72 7.19 10.07
C THR A 11 -18.88 8.52 10.80
N LYS A 12 -17.94 8.85 11.70
CA LYS A 12 -17.98 10.12 12.45
C LYS A 12 -17.25 11.26 11.73
N PHE A 13 -16.57 10.98 10.62
CA PHE A 13 -15.96 12.02 9.80
C PHE A 13 -17.03 12.72 8.98
N SER A 14 -16.85 14.02 8.74
CA SER A 14 -17.76 14.81 7.91
C SER A 14 -17.28 14.74 6.45
N PRO A 15 -18.16 14.38 5.49
CA PRO A 15 -17.83 14.40 4.06
C PRO A 15 -17.42 15.79 3.54
N ASP A 16 -17.83 16.86 4.22
CA ASP A 16 -17.50 18.25 3.84
C ASP A 16 -16.02 18.60 4.11
N LYS A 17 -15.30 17.72 4.83
CA LYS A 17 -13.89 17.90 5.17
C LYS A 17 -13.09 16.67 4.76
N ASN A 18 -12.36 16.80 3.66
CA ASN A 18 -11.39 15.79 3.26
C ASN A 18 -10.36 15.60 4.36
N THR A 19 -10.23 14.36 4.84
CA THR A 19 -9.34 14.01 5.94
C THR A 19 -8.41 12.90 5.52
N VAL A 20 -7.12 13.02 5.87
CA VAL A 20 -6.14 11.95 5.70
C VAL A 20 -5.87 11.31 7.05
N VAL A 21 -5.98 9.98 7.12
CA VAL A 21 -5.69 9.20 8.33
C VAL A 21 -4.51 8.28 8.06
N VAL A 22 -3.51 8.33 8.94
CA VAL A 22 -2.29 7.53 8.85
C VAL A 22 -2.24 6.53 10.00
N PHE A 23 -2.15 5.24 9.66
CA PHE A 23 -1.97 4.14 10.60
C PHE A 23 -0.52 3.68 10.55
N GLU A 24 0.28 4.08 11.53
CA GLU A 24 1.71 3.79 11.59
C GLU A 24 2.02 2.65 12.56
N ASP A 25 2.72 1.63 12.07
CA ASP A 25 3.25 0.50 12.84
C ASP A 25 2.21 -0.29 13.66
N LEU A 26 0.94 -0.28 13.22
CA LEU A 26 -0.14 -0.99 13.91
C LEU A 26 -0.27 -2.45 13.49
N CYS A 27 0.65 -3.03 12.70
CA CYS A 27 0.50 -4.39 12.16
C CYS A 27 0.50 -5.48 13.24
N ALA A 28 1.17 -5.25 14.36
CA ALA A 28 1.23 -6.20 15.48
C ALA A 28 0.05 -6.05 16.46
N GLU A 29 -0.81 -5.05 16.26
CA GLU A 29 -1.92 -4.79 17.17
C GLU A 29 -3.02 -5.85 17.08
N SER A 30 -3.77 -5.96 18.17
CA SER A 30 -4.85 -6.95 18.31
C SER A 30 -5.85 -6.91 17.14
N LYS A 31 -6.50 -8.05 16.88
CA LYS A 31 -7.59 -8.15 15.88
C LYS A 31 -8.65 -7.06 16.08
N LYS A 32 -8.97 -6.72 17.33
CA LYS A 32 -9.93 -5.66 17.68
C LYS A 32 -9.52 -4.28 17.14
N ILE A 33 -8.22 -3.98 17.12
CA ILE A 33 -7.68 -2.75 16.53
C ILE A 33 -7.70 -2.86 15.01
N GLN A 34 -7.29 -3.98 14.42
CA GLN A 34 -7.37 -4.16 12.96
C GLN A 34 -8.79 -4.02 12.44
N ASP A 35 -9.78 -4.66 13.09
CA ASP A 35 -11.20 -4.56 12.74
C ASP A 35 -11.71 -3.10 12.79
N ARG A 36 -11.09 -2.25 13.61
CA ARG A 36 -11.39 -0.80 13.68
C ARG A 36 -10.76 0.00 12.54
N ILE A 37 -9.61 -0.45 12.03
CA ILE A 37 -8.88 0.19 10.92
C ILE A 37 -9.49 -0.19 9.57
N VAL A 38 -9.93 -1.43 9.39
CA VAL A 38 -10.43 -1.95 8.10
C VAL A 38 -11.48 -1.05 7.41
N PRO A 39 -12.51 -0.51 8.09
CA PRO A 39 -13.50 0.37 7.46
C PRO A 39 -12.90 1.61 6.77
N TYR A 40 -11.77 2.11 7.25
CA TYR A 40 -11.07 3.25 6.64
C TYR A 40 -10.55 2.95 5.24
N PHE A 41 -10.29 1.69 4.91
CA PHE A 41 -9.82 1.26 3.59
C PHE A 41 -10.94 0.78 2.68
N ILE A 42 -12.09 0.36 3.23
CA ILE A 42 -13.23 -0.14 2.45
C ILE A 42 -14.20 1.00 2.09
N SER A 43 -14.60 1.82 3.07
CA SER A 43 -15.68 2.80 2.92
C SER A 43 -15.30 4.22 3.33
N GLY A 44 -14.05 4.45 3.73
CA GLY A 44 -13.57 5.78 4.15
C GLY A 44 -13.81 6.87 3.13
N ARG A 45 -13.70 6.56 1.83
CA ARG A 45 -13.94 7.53 0.73
C ARG A 45 -15.35 8.11 0.74
N HIS A 46 -16.36 7.36 1.17
CA HIS A 46 -17.73 7.86 1.29
C HIS A 46 -17.87 8.94 2.37
N GLN A 47 -16.90 9.03 3.28
CA GLN A 47 -16.85 9.98 4.39
C GLN A 47 -15.78 11.06 4.17
N GLY A 48 -15.26 11.21 2.95
CA GLY A 48 -14.16 12.14 2.66
C GLY A 48 -12.81 11.72 3.25
N VAL A 49 -12.68 10.45 3.67
CA VAL A 49 -11.45 9.95 4.32
C VAL A 49 -10.56 9.20 3.32
N SER A 50 -9.31 9.64 3.23
CA SER A 50 -8.22 8.92 2.58
C SER A 50 -7.30 8.31 3.63
N SER A 51 -6.88 7.06 3.41
CA SER A 51 -6.22 6.26 4.44
C SER A 51 -4.86 5.78 3.99
N ILE A 52 -3.85 5.88 4.86
CA ILE A 52 -2.49 5.40 4.65
C ILE A 52 -2.16 4.40 5.74
N TYR A 53 -1.63 3.24 5.36
CA TYR A 53 -1.08 2.26 6.30
C TYR A 53 0.43 2.19 6.11
N VAL A 54 1.20 2.47 7.16
CA VAL A 54 2.66 2.36 7.17
C VAL A 54 3.06 1.12 7.96
N SER A 55 3.76 0.20 7.31
CA SER A 55 4.17 -1.08 7.89
C SER A 55 5.57 -1.47 7.45
N GLN A 56 6.29 -2.18 8.32
CA GLN A 56 7.59 -2.78 8.01
C GLN A 56 7.48 -3.94 7.02
N LYS A 57 6.34 -4.65 6.96
CA LYS A 57 6.15 -5.80 6.07
C LYS A 57 4.78 -5.77 5.44
N TYR A 58 4.75 -5.73 4.12
CA TYR A 58 3.53 -5.85 3.33
C TYR A 58 2.69 -7.06 3.75
N THR A 59 3.29 -8.24 3.97
CA THR A 59 2.56 -9.45 4.37
C THR A 59 1.91 -9.42 5.72
N GLN A 60 2.43 -8.63 6.67
CA GLN A 60 1.82 -8.47 7.98
C GLN A 60 0.60 -7.55 7.94
N THR A 61 0.47 -6.74 6.89
CA THR A 61 -0.72 -5.91 6.71
C THR A 61 -1.94 -6.81 6.42
N PRO A 62 -3.09 -6.59 7.12
CA PRO A 62 -4.30 -7.36 6.91
C PRO A 62 -4.65 -7.50 5.43
N LYS A 63 -4.97 -8.73 4.99
CA LYS A 63 -5.25 -9.05 3.58
C LYS A 63 -6.31 -8.11 2.98
N ILE A 64 -7.39 -7.87 3.73
CA ILE A 64 -8.48 -6.98 3.29
C ILE A 64 -8.00 -5.55 3.02
N ILE A 65 -7.02 -5.03 3.78
CA ILE A 65 -6.45 -3.71 3.52
C ILE A 65 -5.64 -3.76 2.22
N ARG A 66 -4.77 -4.77 2.08
CA ARG A 66 -3.95 -4.95 0.86
C ARG A 66 -4.75 -5.10 -0.44
N GLU A 67 -5.95 -5.65 -0.36
CA GLU A 67 -6.84 -5.81 -1.52
C GLU A 67 -7.67 -4.55 -1.82
N ASN A 68 -7.73 -3.58 -0.90
CA ASN A 68 -8.50 -2.34 -1.05
C ASN A 68 -7.62 -1.07 -1.17
N ILE A 69 -6.30 -1.20 -1.16
CA ILE A 69 -5.41 -0.06 -1.44
C ILE A 69 -5.43 0.28 -2.93
N SER A 70 -5.37 1.58 -3.23
CA SER A 70 -5.20 2.07 -4.60
C SER A 70 -3.74 2.19 -5.01
N HIS A 71 -2.84 2.35 -4.03
CA HIS A 71 -1.43 2.60 -4.24
C HIS A 71 -0.61 1.81 -3.22
N LEU A 72 0.54 1.28 -3.65
CA LEU A 72 1.54 0.68 -2.78
C LEU A 72 2.89 1.36 -3.04
N ALA A 73 3.40 2.05 -2.03
CA ALA A 73 4.79 2.53 -2.01
C ALA A 73 5.68 1.51 -1.28
N LEU A 74 6.60 0.90 -2.01
CA LEU A 74 7.48 -0.16 -1.54
C LEU A 74 8.89 0.40 -1.32
N PHE A 75 9.40 0.27 -0.09
CA PHE A 75 10.75 0.66 0.31
C PHE A 75 11.65 -0.56 0.51
N ARG A 76 12.96 -0.37 0.64
CA ARG A 76 13.88 -1.47 0.96
C ARG A 76 13.43 -2.21 2.23
N GLY A 77 13.38 -3.54 2.16
CA GLY A 77 13.06 -4.40 3.31
C GLY A 77 11.56 -4.52 3.62
N SER A 78 10.69 -3.86 2.85
CA SER A 78 9.24 -3.81 3.12
C SER A 78 8.42 -5.05 2.69
N GLY A 79 9.06 -6.10 2.16
CA GLY A 79 8.38 -7.30 1.72
C GLY A 79 9.31 -8.48 1.46
N SER A 80 8.75 -9.69 1.41
CA SER A 80 9.50 -10.86 0.94
C SER A 80 9.67 -10.80 -0.58
N ARG A 81 10.71 -11.46 -1.10
CA ARG A 81 10.89 -11.60 -2.56
C ARG A 81 9.69 -12.28 -3.23
N GLU A 82 9.01 -13.16 -2.53
CA GLU A 82 7.84 -13.88 -3.05
C GLU A 82 6.63 -12.94 -3.22
N ASP A 83 6.42 -12.00 -2.30
CA ASP A 83 5.35 -11.02 -2.41
C ASP A 83 5.59 -10.03 -3.53
N ILE A 84 6.83 -9.54 -3.65
CA ILE A 84 7.23 -8.68 -4.76
C ILE A 84 6.99 -9.43 -6.08
N CYS A 85 7.46 -10.67 -6.18
CA CYS A 85 7.17 -11.55 -7.33
C CYS A 85 5.67 -11.63 -7.64
N ARG A 86 4.81 -11.81 -6.64
CA ARG A 86 3.37 -11.89 -6.84
C ARG A 86 2.77 -10.58 -7.37
N ILE A 87 3.24 -9.44 -6.90
CA ILE A 87 2.78 -8.14 -7.38
C ILE A 87 3.24 -7.93 -8.84
N VAL A 88 4.52 -8.16 -9.15
CA VAL A 88 5.08 -7.89 -10.49
C VAL A 88 4.59 -8.83 -11.58
N ARG A 89 4.11 -10.04 -11.24
CA ARG A 89 3.51 -11.00 -12.19
C ARG A 89 2.34 -10.42 -12.98
N GLN A 90 1.71 -9.36 -12.48
CA GLN A 90 0.60 -8.68 -13.16
C GLN A 90 1.07 -7.75 -14.28
N TYR A 91 2.38 -7.45 -14.33
CA TYR A 91 2.95 -6.40 -15.18
C TYR A 91 4.05 -6.91 -16.12
N THR A 92 4.51 -8.16 -15.96
CA THR A 92 5.56 -8.75 -16.79
C THR A 92 5.47 -10.28 -16.83
N ASP A 93 5.90 -10.85 -17.95
CA ASP A 93 6.06 -12.30 -18.13
C ASP A 93 7.35 -12.83 -17.48
N ASP A 94 8.32 -11.96 -17.16
CA ASP A 94 9.55 -12.32 -16.43
C ASP A 94 9.60 -11.66 -15.03
N PRO A 95 8.84 -12.21 -14.06
CA PRO A 95 8.80 -11.69 -12.70
C PRO A 95 10.17 -11.78 -11.99
N LYS A 96 11.06 -12.68 -12.42
CA LYS A 96 12.40 -12.81 -11.83
C LYS A 96 13.28 -11.63 -12.24
N LYS A 97 13.25 -11.24 -13.52
CA LYS A 97 13.97 -10.07 -14.03
C LYS A 97 13.42 -8.78 -13.43
N ALA A 98 12.10 -8.62 -13.41
CA ALA A 98 11.46 -7.48 -12.75
C ALA A 98 11.86 -7.36 -11.27
N SER A 99 11.83 -8.46 -10.52
CA SER A 99 12.23 -8.46 -9.11
C SER A 99 13.69 -8.01 -8.93
N LYS A 100 14.60 -8.36 -9.84
CA LYS A 100 16.01 -7.87 -9.80
C LYS A 100 16.11 -6.36 -10.05
N ILE A 101 15.32 -5.83 -10.99
CA ILE A 101 15.26 -4.39 -11.29
C ILE A 101 14.76 -3.63 -10.06
N LEU A 102 13.65 -4.07 -9.49
CA LEU A 102 13.10 -3.50 -8.25
C LEU A 102 14.11 -3.58 -7.10
N ASP A 103 14.67 -4.75 -6.84
CA ASP A 103 15.70 -4.95 -5.81
C ASP A 103 16.88 -3.98 -5.97
N LYS A 104 17.30 -3.67 -7.21
CA LYS A 104 18.36 -2.68 -7.48
C LYS A 104 17.94 -1.29 -7.04
N HIS A 105 16.79 -0.80 -7.51
CA HIS A 105 16.31 0.54 -7.16
C HIS A 105 16.06 0.71 -5.65
N LEU A 106 15.51 -0.31 -4.99
CA LEU A 106 15.26 -0.29 -3.55
C LEU A 106 16.58 -0.26 -2.76
N ARG A 107 17.65 -0.92 -3.22
CA ARG A 107 18.96 -0.84 -2.58
C ARG A 107 19.58 0.55 -2.64
N ASP A 108 19.29 1.31 -3.69
CA ASP A 108 19.80 2.67 -3.92
C ASP A 108 19.01 3.76 -3.14
N ARG A 109 18.30 3.36 -2.06
CA ARG A 109 17.44 4.22 -1.23
C ARG A 109 16.28 4.90 -1.97
N ASN A 110 15.93 4.42 -3.16
CA ASN A 110 14.67 4.80 -3.81
C ASN A 110 13.51 3.94 -3.27
N PHE A 111 12.30 4.30 -3.67
CA PHE A 111 11.10 3.50 -3.48
C PHE A 111 10.37 3.31 -4.80
N VAL A 112 9.56 2.27 -4.88
CA VAL A 112 8.74 1.96 -6.07
C VAL A 112 7.28 2.12 -5.71
N VAL A 113 6.51 2.79 -6.57
CA VAL A 113 5.06 2.92 -6.42
C VAL A 113 4.37 2.06 -7.44
N PHE A 114 3.48 1.19 -6.97
CA PHE A 114 2.48 0.52 -7.79
C PHE A 114 1.16 1.29 -7.69
N ASP A 115 0.61 1.66 -8.84
CA ASP A 115 -0.70 2.28 -8.97
C ASP A 115 -1.70 1.26 -9.49
N PHE A 116 -2.57 0.77 -8.61
CA PHE A 116 -3.57 -0.23 -8.95
C PHE A 116 -4.80 0.37 -9.63
N THR A 117 -4.86 1.70 -9.80
CA THR A 117 -5.96 2.39 -10.49
C THR A 117 -5.72 2.51 -12.00
N LYS A 118 -4.51 2.19 -12.45
CA LYS A 118 -4.09 2.26 -13.86
C LYS A 118 -4.13 0.87 -14.50
N ALA A 119 -4.30 0.85 -15.82
CA ALA A 119 -4.11 -0.38 -16.59
C ALA A 119 -2.67 -0.87 -16.43
N THR A 120 -2.45 -2.19 -16.50
CA THR A 120 -1.13 -2.79 -16.24
C THR A 120 -0.08 -2.40 -17.29
N ASP A 121 -0.49 -1.94 -18.46
CA ASP A 121 0.38 -1.44 -19.53
C ASP A 121 0.59 0.09 -19.50
N ASP A 122 -0.08 0.81 -18.59
CA ASP A 122 0.09 2.25 -18.40
C ASP A 122 1.50 2.54 -17.84
N PRO A 123 2.26 3.49 -18.42
CA PRO A 123 3.57 3.87 -17.90
C PRO A 123 3.58 4.33 -16.43
N LEU A 124 2.48 4.86 -15.91
CA LEU A 124 2.38 5.31 -14.52
C LEU A 124 1.87 4.22 -13.57
N ALA A 125 1.58 3.01 -14.07
CA ALA A 125 1.20 1.87 -13.24
C ALA A 125 2.33 1.42 -12.30
N ILE A 126 3.59 1.60 -12.71
CA ILE A 126 4.77 1.32 -11.90
C ILE A 126 5.77 2.46 -12.04
N ARG A 127 6.12 3.05 -10.90
CA ARG A 127 6.94 4.26 -10.83
C ARG A 127 8.12 4.07 -9.91
N LEU A 128 9.26 4.63 -10.30
CA LEU A 128 10.36 4.92 -9.40
C LEU A 128 10.06 6.26 -8.74
N GLY A 129 9.92 6.30 -7.42
CA GLY A 129 9.39 7.48 -6.75
C GLY A 129 7.92 7.74 -7.11
N TRP A 130 7.53 9.00 -7.22
CA TRP A 130 6.13 9.40 -7.44
C TRP A 130 5.74 9.59 -8.90
N ASP A 131 6.71 9.78 -9.79
CA ASP A 131 6.49 10.37 -11.11
C ASP A 131 7.34 9.75 -12.23
N ILE A 132 8.44 9.04 -11.91
CA ILE A 132 9.32 8.46 -12.93
C ILE A 132 8.79 7.09 -13.35
N HIS A 133 8.41 6.93 -14.62
CA HIS A 133 8.05 5.62 -15.17
C HIS A 133 9.16 4.59 -14.97
N LEU A 134 8.83 3.45 -14.36
CA LEU A 134 9.76 2.33 -14.19
C LEU A 134 9.44 1.23 -15.20
N LYS A 135 10.35 1.04 -16.16
CA LYS A 135 10.29 -0.09 -17.09
C LYS A 135 10.79 -1.35 -16.40
N LEU A 136 9.88 -2.28 -16.17
CA LEU A 136 10.22 -3.68 -15.97
C LEU A 136 10.39 -4.24 -17.38
N ASP A 137 11.63 -4.37 -17.87
CA ASP A 137 11.89 -4.81 -19.25
C ASP A 137 10.94 -5.94 -19.69
N ARG A 138 10.22 -5.71 -20.80
CA ARG A 138 9.42 -6.73 -21.48
C ARG A 138 10.33 -7.76 -22.15
#